data_AF-A0A7K4KMZ3-F1
#
_entry.id   AF-A0A7K4KMZ3-F1
#
_cell.length_a   1.000
_cell.length_b   1.000
_cell.length_c   1.000
_cell.angle_alpha   90.00
_cell.angle_beta   90.00
_cell.angle_gamma   90.00
#
_symmetry.space_group_name_H-M   'P 1'
#
loop_
_entity.id
_entity.type
_entity.pdbx_description
1 polymer ?
#
loop_
_entity_poly.entity_id
_entity_poly.type
_entity_poly.pdbx_seq_one_letter_code
_entity_poly.pdbx_strand_id
1 'polypeptide(L)' 'CYLFHMYVGVRAGGGIGDEIEDPAGDEYELYRVVFDITFFFFVIVILLAIIQGLIIDAFGELRDQQEQVKEDME' A
#
# COMPACT_ATOMS: atom_id res chain seq x y z
N CYS A 1 15.99 -1.12 13.71
CA CYS A 1 15.25 -0.06 13.01
C CYS A 1 14.71 -0.54 11.64
N TYR A 2 15.55 -0.78 10.63
CA TYR A 2 15.09 -1.20 9.28
C TYR A 2 14.16 -2.44 9.27
N LEU A 3 14.59 -3.55 9.89
CA LEU A 3 13.78 -4.77 9.95
C LEU A 3 12.43 -4.55 10.65
N PHE A 4 12.39 -3.69 11.66
CA PHE A 4 11.15 -3.33 12.35
C PHE A 4 10.20 -2.57 11.41
N HIS A 5 10.70 -1.61 10.62
CA HIS A 5 9.87 -0.88 9.66
C HIS A 5 9.31 -1.81 8.57
N MET A 6 10.14 -2.73 8.06
CA MET A 6 9.73 -3.68 7.02
C MET A 6 8.76 -4.75 7.55
N TYR A 7 9.00 -5.26 8.75
CA TYR A 7 8.20 -6.34 9.31
C TYR A 7 6.93 -5.85 9.97
N VAL A 8 7.00 -4.80 10.79
CA VAL A 8 5.85 -4.31 11.56
C VAL A 8 5.18 -3.18 10.80
N GLY A 9 5.93 -2.16 10.39
CA GLY A 9 5.39 -0.95 9.75
C GLY A 9 4.60 -1.19 8.47
N VAL A 10 4.99 -2.17 7.63
CA VAL A 10 4.25 -2.49 6.38
C VAL A 10 3.03 -3.39 6.62
N ARG A 11 3.02 -4.18 7.71
CA ARG A 11 1.91 -5.10 8.01
C ARG A 11 0.84 -4.49 8.93
N ALA A 12 1.18 -3.44 9.66
CA ALA A 12 0.21 -2.66 10.42
C ALA A 12 -0.69 -1.86 9.47
N GLY A 13 -2.01 -1.92 9.70
CA GLY A 13 -3.00 -1.34 8.81
C GLY A 13 -2.92 0.18 8.67
N GLY A 14 -2.59 0.90 9.76
CA GLY A 14 -2.36 2.35 9.77
C GLY A 14 -0.91 2.76 9.55
N GLY A 15 -0.02 1.81 9.24
CA GLY A 15 1.41 2.06 9.07
C GLY A 15 2.18 2.05 10.39
N ILE A 16 3.38 2.64 10.39
CA ILE A 16 4.30 2.55 11.54
C ILE A 16 3.84 3.29 12.80
N GLY A 17 2.99 4.31 12.66
CA GLY A 17 2.42 5.06 13.77
C GLY A 17 1.57 4.21 14.72
N ASP A 18 0.98 3.11 14.23
CA ASP A 18 0.16 2.20 15.05
C ASP A 18 0.99 1.40 16.07
N GLU A 19 2.28 1.23 15.81
CA GLU A 19 3.14 0.25 16.48
C GLU A 19 4.28 0.93 17.27
N ILE A 20 4.17 2.24 17.44
CA ILE A 20 5.10 3.09 18.18
C ILE A 20 4.32 3.97 19.16
N GLU A 21 5.02 4.53 20.14
CA GLU A 21 4.40 5.32 21.21
C GLU A 21 3.82 6.65 20.70
N ASP A 22 2.67 7.05 21.24
CA ASP A 22 1.96 8.28 20.88
C ASP A 22 2.87 9.52 21.06
N PRO A 23 3.03 10.38 20.03
CA PRO A 23 3.88 11.56 20.13
C PRO A 23 3.30 12.73 20.95
N ALA A 24 2.09 12.60 21.50
CA ALA A 24 1.42 13.67 22.23
C ALA A 24 2.29 14.27 23.35
N GLY A 25 2.61 15.56 23.24
CA GLY A 25 3.40 16.29 24.24
C GLY A 25 4.92 16.24 24.05
N ASP A 26 5.41 15.64 22.96
CA ASP A 26 6.83 15.67 22.58
C ASP A 26 7.18 16.94 21.77
N GLU A 27 8.42 17.42 21.88
CA GLU A 27 8.91 18.58 21.11
C GLU A 27 8.80 18.37 19.58
N TYR A 28 8.83 17.12 19.13
CA TYR A 28 8.74 16.71 17.74
C TYR A 28 7.36 16.20 17.33
N GLU A 29 6.30 16.44 18.11
CA GLU A 29 4.95 15.93 17.84
C GLU A 29 4.49 16.18 16.41
N LEU A 30 4.58 17.43 15.95
CA LEU A 30 4.18 17.80 14.58
C LEU A 30 5.02 17.08 13.51
N TYR A 31 6.32 16.91 13.74
CA TYR A 31 7.19 16.20 12.81
C TYR A 31 6.87 14.70 12.78
N ARG A 32 6.55 14.10 13.93
CA ARG A 32 6.15 12.70 14.04
C ARG A 32 4.83 12.45 13.28
N VAL A 33 3.84 13.32 13.49
CA VAL A 33 2.54 13.23 12.80
C VAL A 33 2.72 13.33 11.27
N VAL A 34 3.52 14.28 10.79
CA VAL A 34 3.79 14.40 9.35
C VAL A 34 4.51 13.17 8.81
N PHE A 35 5.46 12.61 9.57
CA PHE A 35 6.12 11.37 9.18
C PHE A 35 5.14 10.19 9.10
N ASP A 36 4.26 10.00 10.09
CA ASP A 36 3.32 8.87 10.08
C ASP A 36 2.30 8.98 8.94
N ILE A 37 1.77 10.18 8.70
CA ILE A 37 0.85 10.44 7.57
C ILE A 37 1.55 10.18 6.24
N THR A 38 2.78 10.68 6.04
CA THR A 38 3.51 10.47 4.79
C THR A 38 3.86 9.00 4.58
N PHE A 39 4.27 8.29 5.64
CA PHE A 39 4.50 6.85 5.58
C PHE A 39 3.23 6.09 5.16
N PHE A 40 2.09 6.40 5.78
CA PHE A 40 0.81 5.76 5.46
C PHE A 40 0.42 5.96 3.98
N PHE A 41 0.45 7.18 3.47
CA PHE A 41 0.08 7.44 2.08
C PHE A 41 1.06 6.82 1.08
N PHE A 42 2.36 7.04 1.24
CA PHE A 42 3.34 6.60 0.23
C PHE A 42 3.63 5.10 0.30
N VAL A 43 3.73 4.52 1.50
CA VAL A 43 4.11 3.12 1.66
C VAL A 43 2.88 2.21 1.66
N ILE A 44 1.84 2.54 2.44
CA ILE A 44 0.69 1.65 2.57
C ILE A 44 -0.28 1.86 1.39
N VAL A 45 -0.79 3.07 1.20
CA VAL A 45 -1.84 3.33 0.20
C VAL A 45 -1.32 3.12 -1.23
N ILE A 46 -0.22 3.78 -1.61
CA ILE A 46 0.26 3.73 -3.00
C ILE A 46 0.80 2.36 -3.38
N LEU A 47 1.65 1.72 -2.56
CA LEU A 47 2.22 0.40 -2.93
C LEU A 47 1.14 -0.68 -3.02
N LEU A 48 0.20 -0.72 -2.06
CA LEU A 48 -0.90 -1.70 -2.12
C LEU A 48 -1.82 -1.44 -3.31
N ALA A 49 -2.12 -0.18 -3.62
CA ALA A 49 -2.92 0.18 -4.79
C ALA A 49 -2.25 -0.22 -6.10
N ILE A 50 -0.92 -0.09 -6.21
CA ILE A 50 -0.16 -0.54 -7.40
C ILE A 50 -0.25 -2.07 -7.52
N ILE A 51 -0.02 -2.82 -6.44
CA ILE A 51 -0.09 -4.28 -6.47
C ILE A 51 -1.49 -4.75 -6.89
N GLN A 52 -2.54 -4.16 -6.31
CA GLN A 52 -3.91 -4.47 -6.69
C GLN A 52 -4.22 -4.06 -8.14
N GLY A 53 -3.74 -2.89 -8.57
CA GLY A 53 -3.87 -2.41 -9.94
C GLY A 53 -3.25 -3.37 -10.96
N LEU A 54 -2.04 -3.87 -10.70
CA LEU A 54 -1.38 -4.86 -11.56
C LEU A 54 -2.14 -6.19 -11.62
N ILE A 55 -2.72 -6.63 -10.51
CA ILE A 55 -3.55 -7.84 -10.49
C ILE A 55 -4.82 -7.64 -11.33
N ILE A 56 -5.50 -6.50 -11.19
CA ILE A 56 -6.70 -6.18 -11.96
C ILE A 56 -6.38 -6.08 -13.45
N ASP A 57 -5.27 -5.42 -13.80
CA ASP A 57 -4.80 -5.29 -15.18
C ASP A 57 -4.55 -6.65 -15.83
N ALA A 58 -3.83 -7.56 -15.15
CA ALA A 58 -3.58 -8.91 -15.64
C ALA A 58 -4.86 -9.73 -15.84
N PHE A 59 -5.85 -9.61 -14.95
CA PHE A 59 -7.14 -10.26 -15.13
C PHE A 59 -7.97 -9.63 -16.25
N GLY A 60 -7.84 -8.32 -16.46
CA GLY A 60 -8.43 -7.61 -17.59
C GLY A 60 -7.88 -8.13 -18.92
N GLU A 61 -6.55 -8.22 -19.05
CA GLU A 61 -5.91 -8.71 -20.26
C GLU A 61 -6.28 -10.17 -20.57
N LEU A 62 -6.28 -11.06 -19.56
CA LEU A 62 -6.70 -12.45 -19.75
C LEU A 62 -8.15 -12.58 -20.20
N ARG A 63 -9.02 -11.68 -19.74
CA ARG A 63 -10.43 -11.65 -20.18
C ARG A 63 -10.53 -11.20 -21.63
N ASP A 64 -9.83 -10.13 -21.99
CA ASP A 64 -9.84 -9.59 -23.36
C ASP A 64 -9.32 -10.65 -24.37
N GLN A 65 -8.30 -11.42 -23.99
CA GLN A 65 -7.80 -12.55 -24.80
C GLN A 65 -8.85 -13.64 -25.01
N GLN A 66 -9.66 -13.97 -23.98
CA GLN A 66 -10.72 -14.96 -24.12
C GLN A 66 -11.88 -14.48 -24.98
N GLU A 67 -12.24 -13.20 -24.87
CA GLU A 67 -13.29 -12.60 -25.71
C GLU A 67 -12.84 -12.59 -27.18
N GLN A 68 -11.60 -12.23 -27.48
CA GLN A 68 -11.06 -12.26 -28.85
C GLN A 68 -11.07 -13.67 -29.47
N VAL A 69 -10.59 -14.69 -28.74
CA VAL A 69 -10.59 -16.08 -29.23
C VAL A 69 -12.01 -16.59 -29.51
N LYS A 70 -12.99 -16.12 -28.73
CA LYS A 70 -14.39 -16.46 -28.94
C LYS A 70 -14.96 -15.80 -30.20
N GLU A 71 -14.65 -14.53 -30.44
CA GLU A 71 -15.07 -13.82 -31.65
C GLU A 71 -14.46 -14.42 -32.92
N ASP A 72 -13.19 -14.85 -32.88
CA ASP A 72 -12.52 -15.47 -34.03
C ASP A 72 -13.08 -16.86 -34.40
N MET A 73 -13.86 -17.50 -33.51
CA MET A 73 -14.50 -18.80 -33.73
C MET A 73 -15.96 -18.70 -34.21
N GLU A 74 -16.57 -17.51 -34.21
CA GLU A 74 -17.89 -17.24 -34.81
C GLU A 74 -17.77 -16.78 -36.27
#